data_AF-A0A2J8UEA2-F1
#
_entry.id   AF-A0A2J8UEA2-F1
#
_cell.length_a   1.000
_cell.length_b   1.000
_cell.length_c   1.000
_cell.angle_alpha   90.00
_cell.angle_beta   90.00
_cell.angle_gamma   90.00
#
_symmetry.space_group_name_H-M   'P 1'
#
loop_
_entity.id
_entity.type
_entity.pdbx_description
1 polymer ?
#
loop_
_entity_poly.entity_id
_entity_poly.type
_entity_poly.pdbx_seq_one_letter_code
_entity_poly.pdbx_strand_id
1 'polypeptide(L)'
;MASSPLPGPNDILLASPSSAFQPDALSQPRPGHANLKPNQVGQVILYGIPIVSLVIDGQERLCLAQISNTLLKNFSYNEIHNRRVALGITCVQCTPVQLEILRRAGAMPISSRRCGMITKREAERLCKSFLGENRPPKLPDNFAFDVSHECAWGCRGSFIPARYNSSRAKCIKCSYCNMYFSPNKFIFHSHRTPDAKYTQPDAANFNSWRRHLKLTDKSPQDELVFAWEDVKAMFNGGSRKRALPQPGAHPACHPLSSIRTRSIAFSSQTLMLLEEIFGEKDQ
;
A
#
# COMPACT_ATOMS: atom_id res chain seq x y z
N MET A 1 -9.01 86.31 5.68
CA MET A 1 -10.25 86.88 5.11
C MET A 1 -10.96 85.73 4.40
N ALA A 2 -12.00 85.14 5.01
CA ALA A 2 -13.42 85.45 4.73
C ALA A 2 -13.78 85.00 3.29
N SER A 3 -14.76 84.15 2.94
CA SER A 3 -16.00 83.67 3.55
C SER A 3 -16.58 82.55 2.65
N SER A 4 -17.43 81.65 3.18
CA SER A 4 -18.49 80.94 2.39
C SER A 4 -19.65 81.92 2.08
N PRO A 5 -20.68 81.68 1.21
CA PRO A 5 -21.61 80.51 1.17
C PRO A 5 -22.31 80.14 -0.21
N LEU A 6 -23.26 79.18 -0.11
CA LEU A 6 -24.19 78.42 -1.02
C LEU A 6 -25.15 79.25 -1.96
N PRO A 7 -26.24 78.75 -2.67
CA PRO A 7 -26.86 77.38 -2.87
C PRO A 7 -27.49 76.98 -4.28
N GLY A 8 -27.78 75.67 -4.47
CA GLY A 8 -29.01 75.08 -5.13
C GLY A 8 -29.11 74.87 -6.67
N PRO A 9 -30.15 74.17 -7.22
CA PRO A 9 -30.51 72.73 -7.04
C PRO A 9 -31.00 71.96 -8.33
N ASN A 10 -31.31 70.65 -8.17
CA ASN A 10 -32.19 69.74 -8.97
C ASN A 10 -31.72 69.28 -10.37
N ASP A 11 -31.98 68.07 -10.89
CA ASP A 11 -32.66 66.84 -10.47
C ASP A 11 -32.24 65.74 -11.49
N ILE A 12 -32.17 64.48 -11.10
CA ILE A 12 -32.78 63.32 -11.80
C ILE A 12 -32.40 62.02 -11.08
N LEU A 13 -33.48 61.36 -10.67
CA LEU A 13 -33.62 60.10 -9.95
C LEU A 13 -33.29 58.88 -10.84
N LEU A 14 -32.75 57.79 -10.26
CA LEU A 14 -33.48 56.54 -10.03
C LEU A 14 -32.63 55.42 -9.37
N ALA A 15 -33.22 54.81 -8.33
CA ALA A 15 -33.20 53.40 -7.91
C ALA A 15 -31.94 52.75 -7.26
N SER A 16 -31.97 52.68 -5.92
CA SER A 16 -31.91 51.52 -4.99
C SER A 16 -31.11 50.23 -5.32
N PRO A 17 -30.77 49.36 -4.32
CA PRO A 17 -30.46 49.59 -2.90
C PRO A 17 -29.14 48.92 -2.46
N SER A 18 -28.71 49.28 -1.24
CA SER A 18 -27.63 48.63 -0.49
C SER A 18 -27.85 47.13 -0.33
N SER A 19 -26.84 46.32 -0.65
CA SER A 19 -26.70 44.97 -0.10
C SER A 19 -25.34 44.82 0.55
N ALA A 20 -25.41 44.73 1.87
CA ALA A 20 -24.35 44.25 2.73
C ALA A 20 -23.87 42.88 2.22
N PHE A 21 -22.55 42.75 2.10
CA PHE A 21 -21.91 41.47 1.88
C PHE A 21 -22.22 40.55 3.07
N GLN A 22 -23.14 39.60 2.88
CA GLN A 22 -23.12 38.35 3.63
C GLN A 22 -22.16 37.39 2.92
N PRO A 23 -21.21 36.76 3.63
CA PRO A 23 -20.50 35.62 3.09
C PRO A 23 -21.43 34.40 3.20
N ASP A 24 -22.02 34.03 2.07
CA ASP A 24 -22.80 32.81 1.92
C ASP A 24 -21.88 31.58 1.98
N ALA A 25 -22.41 30.55 2.61
CA ALA A 25 -21.75 29.31 2.96
C ALA A 25 -21.69 28.38 1.75
N LEU A 26 -20.49 28.15 1.21
CA LEU A 26 -20.25 27.02 0.29
C LEU A 26 -18.83 26.48 0.44
N SER A 27 -18.49 26.11 1.68
CA SER A 27 -17.45 25.11 1.93
C SER A 27 -18.10 23.73 1.82
N GLN A 28 -18.17 23.19 0.60
CA GLN A 28 -18.38 21.75 0.42
C GLN A 28 -17.24 21.00 1.13
N PRO A 29 -17.52 20.07 2.07
CA PRO A 29 -16.48 19.24 2.65
C PRO A 29 -15.98 18.29 1.56
N ARG A 30 -14.65 18.26 1.37
CA ARG A 30 -13.94 17.18 0.68
C ARG A 30 -14.40 15.81 1.21
N PRO A 31 -14.50 14.76 0.39
CA PRO A 31 -14.69 13.40 0.90
C PRO A 31 -13.35 12.93 1.49
N GLY A 32 -13.02 13.40 2.70
CA GLY A 32 -11.74 13.16 3.34
C GLY A 32 -11.93 13.06 4.85
N HIS A 33 -11.74 11.85 5.36
CA HIS A 33 -11.85 11.44 6.77
C HIS A 33 -13.28 11.43 7.32
N ALA A 34 -14.00 10.33 7.04
CA ALA A 34 -15.01 9.88 7.99
C ALA A 34 -14.37 9.84 9.39
N ASN A 35 -15.06 10.37 10.39
CA ASN A 35 -14.66 10.29 11.80
C ASN A 35 -14.76 8.82 12.24
N LEU A 36 -13.74 8.03 11.87
CA LEU A 36 -13.70 6.59 12.11
C LEU A 36 -13.42 6.36 13.60
N LYS A 37 -14.39 5.77 14.30
CA LYS A 37 -14.24 5.47 15.72
C LYS A 37 -13.24 4.33 15.89
N PRO A 38 -12.30 4.41 16.85
CA PRO A 38 -11.37 3.32 17.11
C PRO A 38 -12.13 2.04 17.48
N ASN A 39 -11.64 0.90 17.01
CA ASN A 39 -12.25 -0.42 17.20
C ASN A 39 -13.66 -0.57 16.60
N GLN A 40 -14.05 0.32 15.68
CA GLN A 40 -15.26 0.12 14.90
C GLN A 40 -15.08 -1.08 13.95
N VAL A 41 -16.01 -2.03 14.03
CA VAL A 41 -16.05 -3.20 13.14
C VAL A 41 -16.78 -2.81 11.87
N GLY A 42 -16.22 -3.21 10.73
CA GLY A 42 -16.83 -3.06 9.42
C GLY A 42 -16.67 -4.33 8.58
N GLN A 43 -17.06 -4.23 7.31
CA GLN A 43 -16.78 -5.24 6.30
C GLN A 43 -16.35 -4.54 5.02
N VAL A 44 -15.35 -5.12 4.37
CA VAL A 44 -14.81 -4.65 3.10
C VAL A 44 -14.88 -5.80 2.10
N ILE A 45 -15.45 -5.53 0.92
CA ILE A 45 -15.49 -6.51 -0.17
C ILE A 45 -14.12 -6.57 -0.84
N LEU A 46 -13.49 -7.75 -0.80
CA LEU A 46 -12.19 -8.03 -1.41
C LEU A 46 -12.36 -9.20 -2.40
N TYR A 47 -12.20 -8.92 -3.71
CA TYR A 47 -12.47 -9.88 -4.80
C TYR A 47 -13.85 -10.57 -4.71
N GLY A 48 -14.88 -9.82 -4.31
CA GLY A 48 -16.25 -10.34 -4.17
C GLY A 48 -16.52 -11.09 -2.87
N ILE A 49 -15.55 -11.22 -1.97
CA ILE A 49 -15.72 -11.84 -0.65
C ILE A 49 -15.75 -10.74 0.44
N PRO A 50 -16.76 -10.72 1.33
CA PRO A 50 -16.77 -9.82 2.47
C PRO A 50 -15.73 -10.26 3.51
N ILE A 51 -14.77 -9.38 3.79
CA ILE A 51 -13.74 -9.57 4.82
C ILE A 51 -14.00 -8.58 5.94
N VAL A 52 -13.90 -9.05 7.19
CA VAL A 52 -14.12 -8.20 8.37
C VAL A 52 -12.97 -7.20 8.49
N SER A 53 -13.34 -5.94 8.73
CA SER A 53 -12.43 -4.84 8.98
C SER A 53 -12.56 -4.30 10.40
N LEU A 54 -11.48 -3.70 10.89
CA LEU A 54 -11.41 -3.02 12.17
C LEU A 54 -10.61 -1.72 12.00
N VAL A 55 -11.10 -0.64 12.59
CA VAL A 55 -10.37 0.63 12.64
C VAL A 55 -9.30 0.59 13.74
N ILE A 56 -8.04 0.66 13.35
CA ILE A 56 -6.87 0.71 14.25
C ILE A 56 -6.04 1.94 13.85
N ASP A 57 -5.73 2.80 14.83
CA ASP A 57 -4.98 4.05 14.62
C ASP A 57 -5.59 4.96 13.54
N GLY A 58 -6.92 5.04 13.50
CA GLY A 58 -7.66 5.84 12.51
C GLY A 58 -7.67 5.26 11.09
N GLN A 59 -7.12 4.04 10.89
CA GLN A 59 -7.06 3.37 9.60
C GLN A 59 -7.85 2.06 9.61
N GLU A 60 -8.64 1.83 8.55
CA GLU A 60 -9.36 0.57 8.36
C GLU A 60 -8.39 -0.55 7.92
N ARG A 61 -8.37 -1.64 8.70
CA ARG A 61 -7.53 -2.81 8.44
C ARG A 61 -8.35 -4.09 8.43
N LEU A 62 -7.96 -5.05 7.59
CA LEU A 62 -8.61 -6.34 7.41
C LEU A 62 -7.84 -7.46 8.11
N CYS A 63 -8.58 -8.50 8.51
CA CYS A 63 -8.05 -9.71 9.10
C CYS A 63 -7.25 -10.55 8.07
N LEU A 64 -5.93 -10.63 8.24
CA LEU A 64 -5.06 -11.40 7.34
C LEU A 64 -5.38 -12.90 7.38
N ALA A 65 -5.72 -13.44 8.55
CA ALA A 65 -6.06 -14.85 8.70
C ALA A 65 -7.36 -15.19 7.96
N GLN A 66 -8.35 -14.29 7.98
CA GLN A 66 -9.58 -14.47 7.19
C GLN A 66 -9.29 -14.43 5.68
N ILE A 67 -8.44 -13.52 5.22
CA ILE A 67 -7.98 -13.47 3.82
C ILE A 67 -7.27 -14.78 3.42
N SER A 68 -6.37 -15.26 4.28
CA SER A 68 -5.64 -16.52 4.09
C SER A 68 -6.59 -17.70 3.91
N ASN A 69 -7.63 -17.80 4.74
CA ASN A 69 -8.56 -18.94 4.75
C ASN A 69 -9.66 -18.86 3.70
N THR A 70 -9.82 -17.71 3.04
CA THR A 70 -10.85 -17.50 2.02
C THR A 70 -10.25 -17.41 0.62
N LEU A 71 -9.57 -16.31 0.34
CA LEU A 71 -9.03 -15.97 -0.98
C LEU A 71 -7.74 -16.74 -1.31
N LEU A 72 -6.94 -17.08 -0.30
CA LEU A 72 -5.63 -17.71 -0.47
C LEU A 72 -5.55 -19.13 0.11
N LYS A 73 -6.70 -19.80 0.32
CA LYS A 73 -6.78 -21.10 0.99
C LYS A 73 -5.99 -22.25 0.35
N ASN A 74 -5.63 -22.09 -0.92
CA ASN A 74 -4.87 -23.08 -1.69
C ASN A 74 -3.34 -22.89 -1.54
N PHE A 75 -2.89 -21.86 -0.82
CA PHE A 75 -1.48 -21.58 -0.59
C PHE A 75 -1.13 -21.87 0.86
N SER A 76 0.07 -22.40 1.09
CA SER A 76 0.57 -22.65 2.45
C SER A 76 0.81 -21.33 3.19
N TYR A 77 0.76 -21.40 4.53
CA TYR A 77 1.09 -20.27 5.39
C TYR A 77 2.49 -19.71 5.06
N ASN A 78 3.48 -20.58 4.85
CA ASN A 78 4.84 -20.18 4.52
C ASN A 78 4.92 -19.42 3.19
N GLU A 79 4.16 -19.82 2.18
CA GLU A 79 4.10 -19.10 0.91
C GLU A 79 3.49 -17.71 1.07
N ILE A 80 2.38 -17.60 1.82
CA ILE A 80 1.71 -16.33 2.10
C ILE A 80 2.62 -15.42 2.93
N HIS A 81 3.28 -15.96 3.94
CA HIS A 81 4.25 -15.24 4.77
C HIS A 81 5.40 -14.69 3.92
N ASN A 82 6.06 -15.56 3.14
CA ASN A 82 7.18 -15.17 2.28
C ASN A 82 6.76 -14.13 1.26
N ARG A 83 5.55 -14.26 0.68
CA ARG A 83 5.01 -13.30 -0.27
C ARG A 83 4.75 -11.94 0.38
N ARG A 84 4.12 -11.92 1.55
CA ARG A 84 3.86 -10.71 2.33
C ARG A 84 5.17 -9.96 2.63
N VAL A 85 6.18 -10.67 3.14
CA VAL A 85 7.51 -10.10 3.40
C VAL A 85 8.12 -9.55 2.11
N ALA A 86 8.02 -10.29 1.01
CA ALA A 86 8.52 -9.84 -0.29
C ALA A 86 7.79 -8.59 -0.83
N LEU A 87 6.52 -8.40 -0.49
CA LEU A 87 5.79 -7.19 -0.87
C LEU A 87 6.03 -6.00 0.07
N GLY A 88 6.77 -6.21 1.18
CA GLY A 88 7.00 -5.19 2.20
C GLY A 88 5.77 -4.88 3.05
N ILE A 89 4.81 -5.81 3.12
CA ILE A 89 3.55 -5.63 3.85
C ILE A 89 3.80 -5.88 5.35
N THR A 90 3.53 -4.88 6.18
CA THR A 90 3.70 -4.98 7.65
C THR A 90 2.36 -5.19 8.31
N CYS A 91 2.24 -6.27 9.11
CA CYS A 91 1.02 -6.55 9.85
C CYS A 91 1.02 -5.83 11.20
N VAL A 92 -0.08 -5.14 11.51
CA VAL A 92 -0.35 -4.68 12.87
C VAL A 92 -0.95 -5.84 13.67
N GLN A 93 -0.37 -6.16 14.82
CA GLN A 93 -0.92 -7.21 15.68
C GLN A 93 -2.12 -6.68 16.46
N CYS A 94 -3.20 -7.45 16.50
CA CYS A 94 -4.36 -7.12 17.31
C CYS A 94 -4.00 -7.13 18.81
N THR A 95 -4.53 -6.17 19.56
CA THR A 95 -4.60 -6.29 21.02
C THR A 95 -5.58 -7.41 21.41
N PRO A 96 -5.52 -7.94 22.64
CA PRO A 96 -6.46 -8.96 23.10
C PRO A 96 -7.93 -8.54 22.95
N VAL A 97 -8.23 -7.25 23.20
CA VAL A 97 -9.57 -6.67 23.03
C VAL A 97 -10.00 -6.70 21.56
N GLN A 98 -9.12 -6.29 20.64
CA GLN A 98 -9.39 -6.32 19.21
C GLN A 98 -9.59 -7.75 18.68
N LEU A 99 -8.80 -8.70 19.18
CA LEU A 99 -8.93 -10.11 18.83
C LEU A 99 -10.28 -10.68 19.27
N GLU A 100 -10.74 -10.32 20.47
CA GLU A 100 -12.05 -10.74 20.98
C GLU A 100 -13.19 -10.16 20.14
N ILE A 101 -13.06 -8.90 19.71
CA ILE A 101 -14.01 -8.29 18.76
C ILE A 101 -14.05 -9.06 17.44
N LEU A 102 -12.91 -9.45 16.88
CA LEU A 102 -12.83 -10.22 15.64
C LEU A 102 -13.44 -11.63 15.77
N ARG A 103 -13.29 -12.27 16.93
CA ARG A 103 -13.93 -13.57 17.22
C ARG A 103 -15.45 -13.44 17.24
N ARG A 104 -15.98 -12.41 17.92
CA ARG A 104 -17.42 -12.11 17.96
C ARG A 104 -17.98 -11.78 16.59
N ALA A 105 -17.19 -11.14 15.73
CA ALA A 105 -17.54 -10.85 14.34
C ALA A 105 -17.42 -12.07 13.39
N GLY A 106 -16.98 -13.23 13.90
CA GLY A 106 -16.81 -14.46 13.09
C GLY A 106 -15.59 -14.44 12.15
N ALA A 107 -14.71 -13.44 12.27
CA ALA A 107 -13.52 -13.32 11.43
C ALA A 107 -12.39 -14.27 11.87
N MET A 108 -12.40 -14.69 13.14
CA MET A 108 -11.37 -15.51 13.77
C MET A 108 -12.00 -16.59 14.66
N PRO A 109 -11.43 -17.80 14.72
CA PRO A 109 -11.92 -18.84 15.62
C PRO A 109 -11.49 -18.54 17.06
N ILE A 110 -12.30 -19.02 18.02
CA ILE A 110 -12.07 -18.81 19.46
C ILE A 110 -10.69 -19.30 19.91
N SER A 111 -10.21 -20.39 19.32
CA SER A 111 -8.90 -20.98 19.61
C SER A 111 -7.70 -20.10 19.18
N SER A 112 -7.90 -19.13 18.29
CA SER A 112 -6.81 -18.29 17.79
C SER A 112 -6.36 -17.30 18.84
N ARG A 113 -5.06 -17.27 19.14
CA ARG A 113 -4.49 -16.36 20.15
C ARG A 113 -3.92 -15.06 19.57
N ARG A 114 -3.73 -14.98 18.24
CA ARG A 114 -3.13 -13.83 17.57
C ARG A 114 -3.76 -13.61 16.20
N CYS A 115 -3.78 -12.36 15.76
CA CYS A 115 -4.26 -11.97 14.44
C CYS A 115 -3.46 -10.77 13.92
N GLY A 116 -2.92 -10.90 12.72
CA GLY A 116 -2.31 -9.79 11.99
C GLY A 116 -3.34 -9.06 11.13
N MET A 117 -3.28 -7.73 11.14
CA MET A 117 -4.17 -6.86 10.40
C MET A 117 -3.38 -6.09 9.34
N ILE A 118 -3.91 -6.02 8.13
CA ILE A 118 -3.32 -5.31 6.99
C ILE A 118 -4.35 -4.39 6.35
N THR A 119 -3.91 -3.31 5.71
CA THR A 119 -4.81 -2.37 5.03
C THR A 119 -5.44 -3.01 3.79
N LYS A 120 -6.53 -2.41 3.29
CA LYS A 120 -7.20 -2.85 2.04
C LYS A 120 -6.23 -2.96 0.88
N ARG A 121 -5.39 -1.94 0.70
CA ARG A 121 -4.39 -1.91 -0.36
C ARG A 121 -3.36 -3.02 -0.23
N GLU A 122 -2.86 -3.27 0.98
CA GLU A 122 -1.94 -4.38 1.24
C GLU A 122 -2.58 -5.74 0.93
N ALA A 123 -3.86 -5.92 1.31
CA ALA A 123 -4.62 -7.13 1.03
C ALA A 123 -4.82 -7.38 -0.47
N GLU A 124 -5.16 -6.33 -1.22
CA GLU A 124 -5.27 -6.38 -2.68
C GLU A 124 -3.93 -6.74 -3.33
N ARG A 125 -2.83 -6.10 -2.92
CA ARG A 125 -1.48 -6.39 -3.44
C ARG A 125 -1.07 -7.84 -3.15
N LEU A 126 -1.32 -8.32 -1.93
CA LEU A 126 -1.03 -9.69 -1.54
C LEU A 126 -1.81 -10.69 -2.39
N CYS A 127 -3.13 -10.53 -2.50
CA CYS A 127 -3.98 -11.43 -3.28
C CYS A 127 -3.63 -11.39 -4.77
N LYS A 128 -3.44 -10.19 -5.34
CA LYS A 128 -3.03 -10.03 -6.75
C LYS A 128 -1.71 -10.73 -7.06
N SER A 129 -0.77 -10.75 -6.12
CA SER A 129 0.53 -11.43 -6.32
C SER A 129 0.44 -12.96 -6.39
N PHE A 130 -0.65 -13.54 -5.88
CA PHE A 130 -0.96 -14.97 -5.98
C PHE A 130 -1.88 -15.29 -7.16
N LEU A 131 -2.83 -14.39 -7.46
CA LEU A 131 -3.90 -14.62 -8.44
C LEU A 131 -3.60 -14.08 -9.85
N GLY A 132 -2.61 -13.19 -10.01
CA GLY A 132 -2.34 -12.48 -11.25
C GLY A 132 -0.94 -12.71 -11.82
N GLU A 133 -0.79 -12.43 -13.12
CA GLU A 133 0.52 -12.22 -13.73
C GLU A 133 1.03 -10.82 -13.35
N ASN A 134 2.29 -10.73 -12.91
CA ASN A 134 2.93 -9.48 -12.52
C ASN A 134 3.06 -8.52 -13.73
N ARG A 135 1.99 -7.79 -14.04
CA ARG A 135 2.02 -6.74 -15.06
C ARG A 135 2.49 -5.43 -14.40
N PRO A 136 3.49 -4.73 -14.96
CA PRO A 136 3.94 -3.45 -14.43
C PRO A 136 2.77 -2.48 -14.24
N PRO A 137 2.83 -1.61 -13.22
CA PRO A 137 1.85 -0.53 -13.06
C PRO A 137 1.78 0.30 -14.36
N LYS A 138 0.56 0.68 -14.78
CA LYS A 138 0.33 1.52 -15.96
C LYS A 138 0.71 2.97 -15.64
N LEU A 139 2.00 3.26 -15.62
CA LEU A 139 2.53 4.61 -15.51
C LEU A 139 2.71 5.19 -16.93
N PRO A 140 2.61 6.52 -17.11
CA PRO A 140 2.90 7.15 -18.40
C PRO A 140 4.31 6.79 -18.89
N ASP A 141 4.51 6.63 -20.20
CA ASP A 141 5.80 6.19 -20.77
C ASP A 141 6.97 7.16 -20.48
N ASN A 142 6.66 8.44 -20.27
CA ASN A 142 7.64 9.48 -19.93
C ASN A 142 7.77 9.75 -18.42
N PHE A 143 7.09 8.96 -17.58
CA PHE A 143 7.10 9.16 -16.14
C PHE A 143 8.42 8.68 -15.51
N ALA A 144 8.91 9.41 -14.52
CA ALA A 144 10.04 8.99 -13.70
C ALA A 144 9.84 9.36 -12.23
N PHE A 145 10.28 8.48 -11.33
CA PHE A 145 10.32 8.76 -9.91
C PHE A 145 11.62 9.46 -9.56
N ASP A 146 11.53 10.60 -8.90
CA ASP A 146 12.68 11.22 -8.27
C ASP A 146 13.05 10.44 -7.02
N VAL A 147 14.25 9.84 -7.02
CA VAL A 147 14.73 8.95 -5.98
C VAL A 147 16.06 9.40 -5.42
N SER A 148 16.28 9.11 -4.14
CA SER A 148 17.54 9.34 -3.46
C SER A 148 17.89 8.22 -2.48
N HIS A 149 19.18 8.09 -2.19
CA HIS A 149 19.67 7.29 -1.08
C HIS A 149 20.70 8.07 -0.26
N GLU A 150 20.88 7.65 0.99
CA GLU A 150 21.78 8.30 1.95
C GLU A 150 23.06 7.48 2.20
N CYS A 151 23.18 6.28 1.61
CA CYS A 151 24.38 5.44 1.75
C CYS A 151 25.66 6.16 1.30
N ALA A 152 26.76 5.99 2.05
CA ALA A 152 28.03 6.69 1.85
C ALA A 152 27.83 8.22 1.87
N TRP A 153 28.03 8.90 0.74
CA TRP A 153 27.80 10.35 0.59
C TRP A 153 26.42 10.70 0.03
N GLY A 154 25.58 9.69 -0.21
CA GLY A 154 24.29 9.82 -0.85
C GLY A 154 24.35 10.08 -2.35
N CYS A 155 23.19 9.95 -3.00
CA CYS A 155 23.00 10.28 -4.41
C CYS A 155 21.53 10.55 -4.73
N ARG A 156 21.27 11.39 -5.74
CA ARG A 156 19.93 11.62 -6.31
C ARG A 156 19.89 11.11 -7.74
N GLY A 157 18.77 10.51 -8.14
CA GLY A 157 18.56 10.04 -9.50
C GLY A 157 17.08 10.04 -9.88
N SER A 158 16.85 9.77 -11.17
CA SER A 158 15.52 9.64 -11.75
C SER A 158 15.31 8.19 -12.17
N PHE A 159 14.39 7.48 -11.52
CA PHE A 159 14.03 6.10 -11.81
C PHE A 159 12.96 6.07 -12.90
N ILE A 160 13.25 5.44 -14.03
CA ILE A 160 12.36 5.37 -15.19
C ILE A 160 11.73 3.97 -15.25
N PRO A 161 10.44 3.82 -14.90
CA PRO A 161 9.77 2.52 -14.82
C PRO A 161 9.71 1.79 -16.15
N ALA A 162 9.55 2.51 -17.26
CA ALA A 162 9.56 1.94 -18.62
C ALA A 162 10.86 1.18 -18.94
N ARG A 163 11.98 1.50 -18.28
CA ARG A 163 13.25 0.78 -18.45
C ARG A 163 13.45 -0.37 -17.44
N TYR A 164 12.60 -0.52 -16.43
CA TYR A 164 12.75 -1.53 -15.38
C TYR A 164 12.12 -2.87 -15.79
N ASN A 165 12.68 -3.48 -16.84
CA ASN A 165 12.22 -4.76 -17.39
C ASN A 165 12.93 -6.00 -16.80
N SER A 166 13.94 -5.78 -15.95
CA SER A 166 14.64 -6.83 -15.21
C SER A 166 15.26 -6.26 -13.94
N SER A 167 15.56 -7.11 -12.96
CA SER A 167 16.22 -6.68 -11.71
C SER A 167 17.60 -6.03 -11.91
N ARG A 168 18.23 -6.26 -13.06
CA ARG A 168 19.54 -5.69 -13.44
C ARG A 168 19.42 -4.53 -14.43
N ALA A 169 18.23 -4.15 -14.86
CA ALA A 169 18.04 -3.09 -15.84
C ALA A 169 18.61 -1.75 -15.32
N LYS A 170 19.29 -1.00 -16.19
CA LYS A 170 19.84 0.32 -15.87
C LYS A 170 18.75 1.39 -15.96
N CYS A 171 17.83 1.38 -15.01
CA CYS A 171 16.63 2.21 -15.00
C CYS A 171 16.76 3.52 -14.20
N ILE A 172 17.87 3.75 -13.49
CA ILE A 172 18.07 4.97 -12.70
C ILE A 172 19.12 5.86 -13.37
N LYS A 173 18.76 7.07 -13.76
CA LYS A 173 19.69 8.09 -14.25
C LYS A 173 20.20 8.92 -13.07
N CYS A 174 21.52 8.93 -12.81
CA CYS A 174 22.10 9.79 -11.78
C CYS A 174 21.98 11.27 -12.17
N SER A 175 21.61 12.12 -11.21
CA SER A 175 21.44 13.57 -11.44
C SER A 175 22.78 14.30 -11.60
N TYR A 176 23.87 13.73 -11.09
CA TYR A 176 25.19 14.37 -11.07
C TYR A 176 26.04 13.98 -12.29
N CYS A 177 26.18 12.68 -12.58
CA CYS A 177 27.01 12.20 -13.68
C CYS A 177 26.22 11.77 -14.93
N ASN A 178 24.89 11.85 -14.91
CA ASN A 178 24.00 11.42 -16.01
C ASN A 178 24.11 9.94 -16.42
N MET A 179 24.92 9.14 -15.72
CA MET A 179 25.08 7.71 -15.99
C MET A 179 23.87 6.91 -15.49
N TYR A 180 23.60 5.80 -16.17
CA TYR A 180 22.49 4.90 -15.84
C TYR A 180 22.96 3.71 -15.00
N PHE A 181 22.23 3.44 -13.91
CA PHE A 181 22.51 2.36 -12.97
C PHE A 181 21.29 1.47 -12.75
N SER A 182 21.55 0.21 -12.39
CA SER A 182 20.50 -0.64 -11.83
C SER A 182 20.22 -0.27 -10.39
N PRO A 183 19.04 -0.57 -9.84
CA PRO A 183 18.68 -0.16 -8.48
C PRO A 183 19.71 -0.58 -7.43
N ASN A 184 20.24 -1.80 -7.56
CA ASN A 184 21.25 -2.32 -6.65
C ASN A 184 22.63 -1.70 -6.85
N LYS A 185 23.03 -1.32 -8.07
CA LYS A 185 24.29 -0.60 -8.28
C LYS A 185 24.20 0.85 -7.83
N PHE A 186 23.03 1.47 -7.95
CA PHE A 186 22.83 2.87 -7.63
C PHE A 186 23.09 3.18 -6.15
N ILE A 187 22.68 2.32 -5.22
CA ILE A 187 22.90 2.54 -3.77
C ILE A 187 24.38 2.53 -3.34
N PHE A 188 25.29 2.07 -4.20
CA PHE A 188 26.74 2.11 -3.98
C PHE A 188 27.43 3.21 -4.80
N HIS A 189 26.66 3.98 -5.58
CA HIS A 189 27.15 5.09 -6.36
C HIS A 189 26.87 6.39 -5.61
N SER A 190 27.89 7.16 -5.27
CA SER A 190 27.72 8.38 -4.48
C SER A 190 28.55 9.53 -5.03
N HIS A 191 28.11 10.74 -4.72
CA HIS A 191 28.79 11.99 -5.07
C HIS A 191 28.94 12.83 -3.80
N ARG A 192 30.12 13.42 -3.61
CA ARG A 192 30.37 14.30 -2.45
C ARG A 192 29.82 15.69 -2.73
N THR A 193 28.68 16.02 -2.12
CA THR A 193 28.14 17.39 -2.13
C THR A 193 28.59 18.15 -0.86
N PRO A 194 28.58 19.49 -0.86
CA PRO A 194 29.01 20.28 0.29
C PRO A 194 28.21 20.02 1.57
N ASP A 195 26.95 19.61 1.43
CA ASP A 195 26.01 19.28 2.50
C ASP A 195 25.99 17.79 2.88
N ALA A 196 26.75 16.95 2.17
CA ALA A 196 26.70 15.51 2.35
C ALA A 196 27.35 15.07 3.68
N LYS A 197 26.58 14.35 4.50
CA LYS A 197 27.08 13.64 5.68
C LYS A 197 27.37 12.19 5.31
N TYR A 198 28.59 11.73 5.63
CA TYR A 198 28.93 10.33 5.44
C TYR A 198 28.08 9.43 6.34
N THR A 199 27.32 8.54 5.74
CA THR A 199 26.50 7.56 6.45
C THR A 199 26.99 6.16 6.11
N GLN A 200 27.38 5.39 7.13
CA GLN A 200 27.77 4.00 6.91
C GLN A 200 26.58 3.20 6.36
N PRO A 201 26.77 2.43 5.28
CA PRO A 201 25.73 1.51 4.82
C PRO A 201 25.52 0.42 5.89
N ASP A 202 24.31 0.32 6.47
CA ASP A 202 23.88 -0.88 7.20
C ASP A 202 24.07 -2.08 6.27
N ALA A 203 24.68 -3.15 6.80
CA ALA A 203 25.07 -4.40 6.13
C ALA A 203 24.38 -4.60 4.77
N ALA A 204 25.09 -4.17 3.72
CA ALA A 204 24.56 -4.06 2.38
C ALA A 204 24.43 -5.45 1.73
N ASN A 205 23.40 -6.19 2.10
CA ASN A 205 22.90 -7.31 1.29
C ASN A 205 22.58 -6.76 -0.11
N PHE A 206 23.00 -7.47 -1.17
CA PHE A 206 22.73 -7.16 -2.58
C PHE A 206 21.23 -7.06 -2.96
N ASN A 207 20.30 -7.24 -2.02
CA ASN A 207 18.87 -7.02 -2.20
C ASN A 207 18.31 -5.85 -1.34
N SER A 208 19.15 -5.16 -0.58
CA SER A 208 18.75 -4.11 0.37
C SER A 208 18.37 -2.78 -0.29
N TRP A 209 18.58 -2.61 -1.61
CA TRP A 209 18.31 -1.33 -2.29
C TRP A 209 16.90 -0.78 -2.05
N ARG A 210 15.91 -1.65 -1.83
CA ARG A 210 14.53 -1.26 -1.53
C ARG A 210 14.37 -0.47 -0.23
N ARG A 211 15.22 -0.75 0.77
CA ARG A 211 15.27 -0.04 2.07
C ARG A 211 15.99 1.30 1.95
N HIS A 212 17.02 1.37 1.10
CA HIS A 212 17.88 2.55 0.99
C HIS A 212 17.41 3.56 -0.08
N LEU A 213 16.65 3.11 -1.08
CA LEU A 213 16.15 3.96 -2.16
C LEU A 213 14.75 4.49 -1.83
N LYS A 214 14.67 5.80 -1.56
CA LYS A 214 13.46 6.53 -1.16
C LYS A 214 13.08 7.53 -2.26
N LEU A 215 11.83 8.01 -2.25
CA LEU A 215 11.46 9.17 -3.07
C LEU A 215 12.17 10.40 -2.52
N THR A 216 12.62 11.30 -3.40
CA THR A 216 13.31 12.53 -2.97
C THR A 216 12.37 13.50 -2.26
N ASP A 217 11.11 13.55 -2.69
CA ASP A 217 10.07 14.28 -1.99
C ASP A 217 9.76 13.59 -0.64
N LYS A 218 9.65 14.38 0.43
CA LYS A 218 9.35 13.93 1.80
C LYS A 218 7.85 13.90 2.09
N SER A 219 7.04 14.61 1.30
CA SER A 219 5.57 14.58 1.37
C SER A 219 4.94 14.25 0.00
N PRO A 220 5.33 13.14 -0.64
CA PRO A 220 4.73 12.72 -1.89
C PRO A 220 3.24 12.40 -1.70
N GLN A 221 2.44 12.62 -2.73
CA GLN A 221 1.04 12.17 -2.75
C GLN A 221 0.96 10.66 -2.54
N ASP A 222 -0.07 10.19 -1.83
CA ASP A 222 -0.24 8.76 -1.51
C ASP A 222 -0.21 7.88 -2.76
N GLU A 223 -0.81 8.32 -3.86
CA GLU A 223 -0.79 7.59 -5.14
C GLU A 223 0.63 7.37 -5.68
N LEU A 224 1.52 8.36 -5.51
CA LEU A 224 2.91 8.28 -5.95
C LEU A 224 3.72 7.33 -5.06
N VAL A 225 3.52 7.39 -3.74
CA VAL A 225 4.10 6.43 -2.78
C VAL A 225 3.67 5.02 -3.15
N PHE A 226 2.40 4.86 -3.47
CA PHE A 226 1.80 3.58 -3.81
C PHE A 226 2.41 2.99 -5.09
N ALA A 227 2.50 3.79 -6.15
CA ALA A 227 3.14 3.38 -7.39
C ALA A 227 4.62 3.00 -7.16
N TRP A 228 5.33 3.74 -6.31
CA TRP A 228 6.72 3.45 -5.97
C TRP A 228 6.90 2.10 -5.26
N GLU A 229 6.02 1.77 -4.31
CA GLU A 229 6.03 0.46 -3.65
C GLU A 229 5.74 -0.71 -4.59
N ASP A 230 4.83 -0.51 -5.55
CA ASP A 230 4.51 -1.54 -6.56
C ASP A 230 5.69 -1.79 -7.48
N VAL A 231 6.40 -0.73 -7.90
CA VAL A 231 7.65 -0.85 -8.68
C VAL A 231 8.72 -1.62 -7.90
N LYS A 232 8.92 -1.35 -6.60
CA LYS A 232 9.86 -2.12 -5.77
C LYS A 232 9.51 -3.61 -5.72
N ALA A 233 8.23 -3.95 -5.74
CA ALA A 233 7.74 -5.34 -5.64
C ALA A 233 7.89 -6.16 -6.94
N MET A 234 8.00 -5.52 -8.11
CA MET A 234 7.93 -6.18 -9.43
C MET A 234 8.84 -7.42 -9.59
N PHE A 235 10.08 -7.38 -9.09
CA PHE A 235 11.06 -8.48 -9.28
C PHE A 235 11.43 -9.20 -7.98
N ASN A 236 10.56 -9.23 -6.96
CA ASN A 236 10.92 -9.78 -5.65
C ASN A 236 10.84 -11.32 -5.51
N GLY A 237 11.24 -12.04 -6.57
CA GLY A 237 11.65 -13.46 -6.49
C GLY A 237 10.55 -14.52 -6.33
N GLY A 238 9.32 -14.15 -5.96
CA GLY A 238 8.25 -15.13 -5.79
C GLY A 238 7.51 -15.55 -7.07
N SER A 239 7.79 -14.90 -8.21
CA SER A 239 7.11 -15.18 -9.48
C SER A 239 7.77 -16.30 -10.29
N ARG A 240 8.53 -17.19 -9.65
CA ARG A 240 8.89 -18.46 -10.30
C ARG A 240 7.61 -19.26 -10.39
N LYS A 241 6.91 -19.18 -11.53
CA LYS A 241 5.95 -20.21 -11.91
C LYS A 241 6.75 -21.51 -11.83
N ARG A 242 6.52 -22.32 -10.80
CA ARG A 242 6.90 -23.73 -10.84
C ARG A 242 6.07 -24.25 -12.00
N ALA A 243 6.71 -24.52 -13.14
CA ALA A 243 6.02 -25.10 -14.27
C ALA A 243 5.38 -26.39 -13.76
N LEU A 244 4.05 -26.39 -13.59
CA LEU A 244 3.33 -27.64 -13.39
C LEU A 244 3.62 -28.47 -14.65
N PRO A 245 4.07 -29.72 -14.53
CA PRO A 245 4.14 -30.60 -15.68
C PRO A 245 2.72 -30.71 -16.26
N GLN A 246 2.57 -30.41 -17.55
CA GLN A 246 1.33 -30.63 -18.28
C GLN A 246 0.95 -32.12 -18.20
N PRO A 247 -0.26 -32.49 -17.76
CA PRO A 247 -0.79 -33.80 -18.07
C PRO A 247 -1.19 -33.82 -19.55
N GLY A 248 -0.63 -34.78 -20.29
CA GLY A 248 -0.95 -35.01 -21.70
C GLY A 248 -2.44 -35.27 -21.94
N ALA A 249 -2.83 -35.01 -23.19
CA ALA A 249 -4.17 -35.20 -23.73
C ALA A 249 -4.69 -36.65 -23.56
N HIS A 250 -5.98 -36.80 -23.21
CA HIS A 250 -7.05 -37.47 -23.99
C HIS A 250 -8.33 -37.69 -23.12
N PRO A 251 -9.52 -37.89 -23.73
CA PRO A 251 -10.81 -37.42 -23.20
C PRO A 251 -11.71 -38.54 -22.64
N ALA A 252 -12.63 -38.19 -21.71
CA ALA A 252 -13.93 -38.86 -21.52
C ALA A 252 -14.88 -38.02 -20.64
N CYS A 253 -16.18 -38.16 -20.94
CA CYS A 253 -17.33 -37.33 -20.56
C CYS A 253 -18.01 -37.63 -19.20
N HIS A 254 -18.93 -36.72 -18.83
CA HIS A 254 -20.15 -36.83 -17.96
C HIS A 254 -20.05 -36.28 -16.51
N PRO A 255 -21.18 -35.87 -15.87
CA PRO A 255 -21.72 -34.51 -15.96
C PRO A 255 -21.93 -33.81 -14.59
N LEU A 256 -22.37 -32.55 -14.66
CA LEU A 256 -22.64 -31.62 -13.55
C LEU A 256 -23.46 -32.20 -12.37
N SER A 257 -23.10 -31.79 -11.15
CA SER A 257 -24.10 -31.55 -10.08
C SER A 257 -23.69 -30.45 -9.08
N SER A 258 -24.63 -29.51 -8.92
CA SER A 258 -25.05 -28.78 -7.72
C SER A 258 -24.03 -28.06 -6.82
N ILE A 259 -24.09 -26.72 -6.88
CA ILE A 259 -23.54 -25.79 -5.88
C ILE A 259 -24.33 -25.96 -4.58
N ARG A 260 -23.65 -26.37 -3.51
CA ARG A 260 -24.11 -26.17 -2.12
C ARG A 260 -23.14 -25.24 -1.40
N THR A 261 -23.69 -24.13 -0.91
CA THR A 261 -23.09 -23.28 0.13
C THR A 261 -22.76 -24.14 1.35
N ARG A 262 -21.47 -24.26 1.68
CA ARG A 262 -20.99 -24.91 2.91
C ARG A 262 -20.51 -23.84 3.89
N SER A 263 -21.10 -23.88 5.08
CA SER A 263 -20.62 -23.17 6.26
C SER A 263 -19.14 -23.45 6.49
N ILE A 264 -18.40 -22.42 6.86
CA ILE A 264 -16.95 -22.46 7.11
C ILE A 264 -16.72 -23.24 8.42
N ALA A 265 -16.42 -24.53 8.30
CA ALA A 265 -15.89 -25.32 9.41
C ALA A 265 -14.35 -25.25 9.36
N PHE A 266 -13.74 -24.77 10.43
CA PHE A 266 -12.29 -24.73 10.61
C PHE A 266 -11.73 -26.15 10.73
N SER A 267 -10.71 -26.49 9.94
CA SER A 267 -10.08 -27.82 9.97
C SER A 267 -9.08 -27.93 11.13
N SER A 268 -8.97 -29.14 11.71
CA SER A 268 -8.13 -29.49 12.86
C SER A 268 -6.63 -29.24 12.66
N GLN A 269 -6.18 -29.05 11.42
CA GLN A 269 -4.80 -28.67 11.10
C GLN A 269 -4.46 -27.23 11.53
N THR A 270 -5.48 -26.40 11.78
CA THR A 270 -5.35 -25.02 12.27
C THR A 270 -4.96 -24.96 13.76
N LEU A 271 -5.26 -26.01 14.54
CA LEU A 271 -5.09 -26.01 16.00
C LEU A 271 -3.64 -26.29 16.45
N MET A 272 -2.88 -27.11 15.72
CA MET A 272 -1.51 -27.46 16.15
C MET A 272 -0.45 -26.45 15.70
N LEU A 273 -0.70 -25.65 14.66
CA LEU A 273 0.32 -24.74 14.11
C LEU A 273 0.30 -23.32 14.69
N LEU A 274 -0.68 -23.00 15.56
CA LEU A 274 -0.79 -21.72 16.25
C LEU A 274 0.01 -21.67 17.56
N GLU A 275 0.44 -22.81 18.10
CA GLU A 275 1.29 -22.87 19.30
C GLU A 275 2.79 -22.76 18.96
N GLU A 276 3.26 -23.19 17.79
CA GLU A 276 4.70 -23.22 17.46
C GLU A 276 5.30 -21.90 16.93
N ILE A 277 4.52 -20.90 16.53
CA ILE A 277 5.04 -19.72 15.78
C ILE A 277 5.14 -18.42 16.60
N PHE A 278 4.94 -18.46 17.91
CA PHE A 278 5.15 -17.28 18.78
C PHE A 278 5.87 -17.57 20.10
N GLY A 279 6.50 -18.74 20.22
CA GLY A 279 7.43 -19.04 21.30
C GLY A 279 8.80 -18.43 21.02
N GLU A 280 9.29 -17.69 22.02
CA GLU A 280 10.70 -17.33 22.26
C GLU A 280 11.31 -16.16 21.48
N LYS A 281 11.29 -14.99 22.12
CA LYS A 281 12.51 -14.24 22.47
C LYS A 281 12.20 -13.17 23.53
N ASP A 282 12.15 -13.61 24.78
CA ASP A 282 12.45 -12.79 25.94
C ASP A 282 13.65 -13.45 26.64
N GLN A 283 14.86 -13.03 26.26
CA GLN A 283 16.02 -12.93 27.15
C GLN A 283 17.05 -11.97 26.53
#